data_AF-A0A1D1XQ51-F1
#
_entry.id   AF-A0A1D1XQ51-F1
#
_cell.length_a   1.000
_cell.length_b   1.000
_cell.length_c   1.000
_cell.angle_alpha   90.00
_cell.angle_beta   90.00
_cell.angle_gamma   90.00
#
_symmetry.space_group_name_H-M   'P 1'
#
loop_
_entity.id
_entity.type
_entity.pdbx_description
1 polymer ?
#
loop_
_entity_poly.entity_id
_entity_poly.type
_entity_poly.pdbx_seq_one_letter_code
_entity_poly.pdbx_strand_id
1 'polypeptide(L)'
;PSHLKPCFTYCSIFPKGFVFDKETLVRMWVAQGYIPPRENQLMEHIGSVYFHNLCQMSFLQLKPSGYVMHDLVNDFAQKIFPEGRGRIVAGDREAPEQVRHVSLHLDESDSTVFQNLQKYKKLRTLMIYAPDITAPALDMLVEFKHIRVLVLKCYKISEFPES
;
A
#
# COMPACT_ATOMS: atom_id res chain seq x y z
N PRO A 1 -10.87 -6.44 17.37
CA PRO A 1 -11.59 -5.16 17.61
C PRO A 1 -11.91 -4.44 16.30
N SER A 2 -13.13 -3.91 16.13
CA SER A 2 -13.61 -3.29 14.88
C SER A 2 -12.70 -2.16 14.37
N HIS A 3 -12.12 -1.36 15.29
CA HIS A 3 -11.26 -0.23 14.97
C HIS A 3 -9.92 -0.60 14.33
N LEU A 4 -9.43 -1.84 14.53
CA LEU A 4 -8.17 -2.32 13.92
C LEU A 4 -8.39 -2.88 12.53
N LYS A 5 -9.63 -3.22 12.16
CA LYS A 5 -9.94 -3.93 10.90
C LYS A 5 -9.40 -3.19 9.67
N PRO A 6 -9.58 -1.86 9.50
CA PRO A 6 -9.05 -1.16 8.32
C PRO A 6 -7.52 -1.23 8.23
N CYS A 7 -6.82 -1.05 9.35
CA CYS A 7 -5.36 -1.13 9.42
C CYS A 7 -4.87 -2.55 9.10
N PHE A 8 -5.51 -3.56 9.69
CA PHE A 8 -5.23 -4.97 9.47
C PHE A 8 -5.43 -5.39 8.01
N THR A 9 -6.59 -5.11 7.42
CA THR A 9 -6.87 -5.46 6.02
C THR A 9 -5.92 -4.75 5.08
N TYR A 10 -5.58 -3.49 5.37
CA TYR A 10 -4.66 -2.70 4.56
C TYR A 10 -3.25 -3.31 4.52
N CYS A 11 -2.74 -3.92 5.60
CA CYS A 11 -1.46 -4.61 5.56
C CYS A 11 -1.36 -5.69 4.47
N SER A 12 -2.49 -6.24 4.02
CA SER A 12 -2.45 -7.21 2.93
C SER A 12 -2.01 -6.59 1.60
N ILE A 13 -1.96 -5.26 1.44
CA ILE A 13 -1.51 -4.61 0.19
C ILE A 13 -0.05 -4.91 -0.17
N PHE A 14 0.74 -5.35 0.81
CA PHE A 14 2.08 -5.82 0.58
C PHE A 14 2.05 -7.29 0.13
N PRO A 15 2.97 -7.71 -0.76
CA PRO A 15 3.05 -9.10 -1.16
C PRO A 15 3.37 -10.00 0.03
N LYS A 16 3.06 -11.28 -0.13
CA LYS A 16 3.43 -12.32 0.82
C LYS A 16 4.95 -12.31 1.06
N GLY A 17 5.36 -12.46 2.31
CA GLY A 17 6.76 -12.37 2.71
C GLY A 17 7.39 -10.97 2.67
N PHE A 18 6.66 -9.91 2.28
CA PHE A 18 7.22 -8.55 2.27
C PHE A 18 7.56 -8.09 3.68
N VAL A 19 8.77 -7.56 3.82
CA VAL A 19 9.23 -6.97 5.09
C VAL A 19 9.04 -5.46 5.03
N PHE A 20 8.25 -4.93 5.96
CA PHE A 20 7.97 -3.50 6.09
C PHE A 20 8.44 -2.96 7.44
N ASP A 21 8.75 -1.67 7.48
CA ASP A 21 9.01 -0.95 8.71
C ASP A 21 7.70 -0.47 9.35
N LYS A 22 7.73 -0.33 10.68
CA LYS A 22 6.55 0.03 11.47
C LYS A 22 6.11 1.47 11.18
N GLU A 23 7.05 2.39 11.17
CA GLU A 23 6.81 3.82 11.08
C GLU A 23 6.15 4.21 9.75
N THR A 24 6.63 3.62 8.64
CA THR A 24 6.03 3.81 7.31
C THR A 24 4.63 3.23 7.25
N LEU A 25 4.41 2.01 7.75
CA LEU A 25 3.07 1.42 7.76
C LEU A 25 2.07 2.28 8.56
N VAL A 26 2.50 2.78 9.72
CA VAL A 26 1.68 3.68 10.55
C VAL A 26 1.35 4.97 9.78
N ARG A 27 2.32 5.60 9.13
CA ARG A 27 2.08 6.79 8.29
C ARG A 27 1.10 6.51 7.15
N MET A 28 1.18 5.33 6.53
CA MET A 28 0.20 4.94 5.51
C MET A 28 -1.21 4.83 6.08
N TRP A 29 -1.39 4.27 7.27
CA TRP A 29 -2.71 4.21 7.92
C TRP A 29 -3.26 5.60 8.24
N VAL A 30 -2.40 6.52 8.71
CA VAL A 30 -2.76 7.92 8.97
C VAL A 30 -3.18 8.61 7.67
N ALA A 31 -2.38 8.49 6.61
CA ALA A 31 -2.69 9.06 5.29
C ALA A 31 -4.02 8.53 4.72
N GLN A 32 -4.35 7.26 4.99
CA GLN A 32 -5.63 6.69 4.57
C GLN A 32 -6.82 7.12 5.44
N GLY A 33 -6.59 7.77 6.59
CA GLY A 33 -7.61 8.14 7.56
C GLY A 33 -8.14 6.96 8.34
N TYR A 34 -7.35 5.89 8.50
CA TYR A 34 -7.73 4.72 9.31
C TYR A 34 -7.47 4.93 10.80
N ILE A 35 -6.68 5.95 11.14
CA ILE A 35 -6.45 6.38 12.50
C ILE A 35 -7.35 7.59 12.78
N PRO A 36 -8.29 7.51 13.74
CA PRO A 36 -9.13 8.64 14.08
C PRO A 36 -8.31 9.73 14.77
N PRO A 37 -8.55 11.02 14.48
CA PRO A 37 -7.95 12.11 15.23
C PRO A 37 -8.46 12.08 16.68
N ARG A 38 -7.60 12.46 17.62
CA ARG A 38 -7.96 12.67 19.03
C ARG A 38 -7.30 13.95 19.52
N GLU A 39 -8.02 14.67 20.38
CA GLU A 39 -7.49 15.89 21.00
C GLU A 39 -6.19 15.58 21.74
N ASN A 40 -5.18 16.43 21.53
CA ASN A 40 -3.87 16.37 22.19
C ASN A 40 -3.09 15.06 21.96
N GLN A 41 -3.39 14.30 20.91
CA GLN A 41 -2.63 13.09 20.55
C GLN A 41 -2.23 13.08 19.08
N LEU A 42 -0.97 12.73 18.81
CA LEU A 42 -0.48 12.48 17.46
C LEU A 42 -1.12 11.20 16.90
N MET A 43 -1.62 11.25 15.66
CA MET A 43 -2.23 10.09 15.01
C MET A 43 -1.20 8.96 14.84
N GLU A 44 0.08 9.27 14.64
CA GLU A 44 1.16 8.30 14.58
C GLU A 44 1.33 7.55 15.91
N HIS A 45 1.12 8.23 17.04
CA HIS A 45 1.15 7.57 18.35
C HIS A 45 0.00 6.56 18.50
N ILE A 46 -1.22 6.97 18.13
CA ILE A 46 -2.40 6.07 18.12
C ILE A 46 -2.16 4.91 17.15
N GLY A 47 -1.63 5.18 15.96
CA GLY A 47 -1.27 4.16 14.98
C GLY A 47 -0.20 3.19 15.49
N SER A 48 0.78 3.66 16.26
CA SER A 48 1.76 2.79 16.93
C SER A 48 1.10 1.85 17.95
N VAL A 49 0.10 2.32 18.69
CA VAL A 49 -0.69 1.45 19.59
C VAL A 49 -1.45 0.40 18.79
N TYR A 50 -2.06 0.78 17.66
CA TYR A 50 -2.76 -0.17 16.78
C TYR A 50 -1.80 -1.22 16.23
N PHE A 51 -0.61 -0.80 15.79
CA PHE A 51 0.45 -1.69 15.34
C PHE A 51 0.83 -2.71 16.42
N HIS A 52 1.08 -2.23 17.65
CA HIS A 52 1.41 -3.10 18.77
C HIS A 52 0.32 -4.14 19.05
N ASN A 53 -0.95 -3.73 19.01
CA ASN A 53 -2.08 -4.65 19.18
C ASN A 53 -2.11 -5.73 18.08
N LEU A 54 -1.79 -5.37 16.83
CA LEU A 54 -1.69 -6.35 15.73
C LEU A 54 -0.53 -7.33 15.93
N CYS A 55 0.59 -6.89 16.50
CA CYS A 55 1.69 -7.78 16.90
C CYS A 55 1.30 -8.72 18.05
N GLN A 56 0.60 -8.22 19.07
CA GLN A 56 0.11 -9.05 20.19
C GLN A 56 -0.88 -10.12 19.74
N MET A 57 -1.64 -9.87 18.66
CA MET A 57 -2.52 -10.85 18.02
C MET A 57 -1.79 -11.80 17.05
N SER A 58 -0.46 -11.73 16.97
CA SER A 58 0.38 -12.50 16.03
C SER A 58 0.05 -12.27 14.55
N PHE A 59 -0.65 -11.19 14.21
CA PHE A 59 -0.95 -10.83 12.83
C PHE A 59 0.26 -10.23 12.11
N LEU A 60 1.11 -9.53 12.86
CA LEU A 60 2.38 -9.00 12.39
C LEU A 60 3.51 -9.55 13.25
N GLN A 61 4.54 -10.10 12.62
CA GLN A 61 5.67 -10.69 13.32
C GLN A 61 6.96 -9.93 13.06
N LEU A 62 7.77 -9.79 14.10
CA LEU A 62 9.11 -9.24 13.99
C LEU A 62 10.07 -10.29 13.42
N LYS A 63 10.84 -9.88 12.42
CA LYS A 63 11.98 -10.59 11.81
C LYS A 63 13.23 -9.71 11.93
N PRO A 64 14.44 -10.26 11.71
CA PRO A 64 15.68 -9.48 11.83
C PRO A 64 15.71 -8.19 10.99
N SER A 65 15.03 -8.19 9.85
CA SER A 65 15.00 -7.07 8.90
C SER A 65 13.76 -6.16 9.00
N GLY A 66 12.84 -6.41 9.93
CA GLY A 66 11.59 -5.64 10.06
C GLY A 66 10.39 -6.52 10.36
N TYR A 67 9.19 -6.06 9.99
CA TYR A 67 7.95 -6.79 10.27
C TYR A 67 7.37 -7.45 9.03
N VAL A 68 6.74 -8.61 9.22
CA VAL A 68 6.09 -9.37 8.16
C VAL A 68 4.67 -9.76 8.58
N MET A 69 3.76 -9.80 7.61
CA MET A 69 2.47 -10.46 7.74
C MET A 69 2.58 -11.87 7.15
N HIS A 70 2.28 -12.88 7.95
CA HIS A 70 2.27 -14.27 7.48
C HIS A 70 1.29 -14.48 6.33
N ASP A 71 1.64 -15.38 5.41
CA ASP A 71 0.85 -15.66 4.21
C ASP A 71 -0.60 -16.05 4.51
N LEU A 72 -0.84 -16.89 5.51
CA LEU A 72 -2.20 -17.26 5.93
C LEU A 72 -2.99 -16.06 6.50
N VAL A 73 -2.31 -15.18 7.23
CA VAL A 73 -2.91 -13.95 7.78
C VAL A 73 -3.19 -12.96 6.64
N ASN A 74 -2.28 -12.88 5.66
CA ASN A 74 -2.44 -12.07 4.46
C ASN A 74 -3.64 -12.55 3.64
N ASP A 75 -3.76 -13.86 3.40
CA ASP A 75 -4.90 -14.47 2.70
C ASP A 75 -6.22 -14.22 3.43
N PHE A 76 -6.21 -14.31 4.76
CA PHE A 76 -7.39 -13.96 5.55
C PHE A 76 -7.75 -12.47 5.40
N ALA A 77 -6.77 -11.58 5.56
CA ALA A 77 -6.93 -10.14 5.40
C ALA A 77 -7.45 -9.74 4.01
N GLN A 78 -7.00 -10.45 2.96
CA GLN A 78 -7.51 -10.30 1.60
C GLN A 78 -8.99 -10.68 1.49
N LYS A 79 -9.36 -11.85 2.00
CA LYS A 79 -10.75 -12.35 1.94
C LYS A 79 -11.74 -11.43 2.64
N ILE A 80 -11.31 -10.76 3.72
CA ILE A 80 -12.15 -9.81 4.46
C ILE A 80 -11.93 -8.36 4.07
N PHE A 81 -11.12 -8.09 3.05
CA PHE A 81 -10.89 -6.75 2.53
C PHE A 81 -12.20 -6.22 1.95
N PRO A 82 -12.64 -5.00 2.30
CA PRO A 82 -13.93 -4.50 1.85
C PRO A 82 -14.11 -4.56 0.33
N GLU A 83 -15.19 -5.19 -0.12
CA GLU A 83 -15.62 -5.21 -1.52
C GLU A 83 -15.69 -3.77 -2.07
N GLY A 84 -15.24 -3.56 -3.32
CA GLY A 84 -15.15 -2.23 -3.93
C GLY A 84 -14.05 -1.30 -3.37
N ARG A 85 -13.18 -1.83 -2.49
CA ARG A 85 -11.87 -1.23 -2.12
C ARG A 85 -10.71 -2.17 -2.44
N GLY A 86 -10.94 -3.12 -3.36
CA GLY A 86 -10.02 -4.21 -3.69
C GLY A 86 -8.59 -3.73 -3.98
N ARG A 87 -7.68 -4.69 -3.94
CA ARG A 87 -6.25 -4.45 -4.17
C ARG A 87 -5.70 -5.29 -5.30
N ILE A 88 -4.65 -4.80 -5.93
CA ILE A 88 -3.83 -5.56 -6.88
C ILE A 88 -2.45 -5.68 -6.30
N VAL A 89 -1.95 -6.90 -6.22
CA VAL A 89 -0.55 -7.17 -5.93
C VAL A 89 -0.04 -7.98 -7.11
N ALA A 90 0.88 -7.40 -7.89
CA ALA A 90 1.48 -7.96 -9.11
C ALA A 90 0.62 -7.94 -10.40
N GLY A 91 0.34 -6.73 -10.91
CA GLY A 91 0.03 -6.52 -12.35
C GLY A 91 -1.20 -7.23 -12.91
N ASP A 92 -2.13 -7.67 -12.06
CA ASP A 92 -3.34 -8.39 -12.47
C ASP A 92 -4.17 -7.55 -13.46
N ARG A 93 -4.27 -8.04 -14.70
CA ARG A 93 -4.91 -7.34 -15.82
C ARG A 93 -6.43 -7.33 -15.69
N GLU A 94 -7.02 -8.27 -14.95
CA GLU A 94 -8.47 -8.46 -14.84
C GLU A 94 -9.10 -7.77 -13.63
N ALA A 95 -8.30 -7.04 -12.85
CA ALA A 95 -8.80 -6.46 -11.62
C ALA A 95 -9.85 -5.35 -11.85
N PRO A 96 -10.91 -5.29 -11.01
CA PRO A 96 -12.03 -4.36 -11.19
C PRO A 96 -11.62 -2.88 -11.10
N GLU A 97 -12.33 -2.01 -11.82
CA GLU A 97 -12.07 -0.55 -11.81
C GLU A 97 -12.25 0.11 -10.43
N GLN A 98 -12.97 -0.55 -9.52
CA GLN A 98 -13.19 -0.05 -8.15
C GLN A 98 -11.99 -0.27 -7.23
N VAL A 99 -10.90 -0.89 -7.70
CA VAL A 99 -9.64 -1.03 -6.96
C VAL A 99 -9.16 0.34 -6.47
N ARG A 100 -8.74 0.38 -5.21
CA ARG A 100 -8.22 1.60 -4.56
C ARG A 100 -6.76 1.49 -4.13
N HIS A 101 -6.20 0.29 -4.14
CA HIS A 101 -4.86 0.05 -3.64
C HIS A 101 -4.10 -0.86 -4.61
N VAL A 102 -3.03 -0.35 -5.20
CA VAL A 102 -2.21 -1.11 -6.14
C VAL A 102 -0.78 -1.15 -5.63
N SER A 103 -0.22 -2.37 -5.58
CA SER A 103 1.21 -2.61 -5.37
C SER A 103 1.77 -3.39 -6.56
N LEU A 104 2.66 -2.75 -7.30
CA LEU A 104 3.36 -3.33 -8.44
C LEU A 104 4.76 -3.73 -8.00
N HIS A 105 5.09 -5.00 -8.18
CA HIS A 105 6.43 -5.54 -8.02
C HIS A 105 6.82 -6.08 -9.38
N LEU A 106 7.66 -5.32 -10.08
CA LEU A 106 8.04 -5.59 -11.46
C LEU A 106 9.48 -6.09 -11.49
N ASP A 107 9.71 -7.19 -12.18
CA ASP A 107 11.05 -7.73 -12.42
C ASP A 107 11.75 -6.96 -13.57
N GLU A 108 10.96 -6.41 -14.49
CA GLU A 108 11.41 -5.63 -15.64
C GLU A 108 10.58 -4.34 -15.81
N SER A 109 11.15 -3.36 -16.49
CA SER A 109 10.49 -2.08 -16.77
C SER A 109 9.43 -2.21 -17.87
N ASP A 110 8.31 -2.87 -17.56
CA ASP A 110 7.21 -3.04 -18.52
C ASP A 110 6.28 -1.80 -18.51
N SER A 111 6.39 -0.98 -19.54
CA SER A 111 5.56 0.22 -19.74
C SER A 111 4.06 -0.08 -19.87
N THR A 112 3.67 -1.30 -20.28
CA THR A 112 2.26 -1.66 -20.47
C THR A 112 1.51 -1.77 -19.15
N VAL A 113 2.20 -2.09 -18.05
CA VAL A 113 1.60 -2.15 -16.72
C VAL A 113 1.11 -0.77 -16.28
N PHE A 114 1.85 0.29 -16.61
CA PHE A 114 1.50 1.66 -16.27
C PHE A 114 0.25 2.11 -17.04
N GLN A 115 0.14 1.82 -18.33
CA GLN A 115 -1.05 2.15 -19.14
C GLN A 115 -2.33 1.57 -18.52
N ASN A 116 -2.26 0.36 -17.99
CA ASN A 116 -3.39 -0.28 -17.33
C ASN A 116 -3.80 0.40 -16.01
N LEU A 117 -2.95 1.23 -15.40
CA LEU A 117 -3.31 1.95 -14.17
C LEU A 117 -4.34 3.05 -14.42
N GLN A 118 -4.42 3.61 -15.64
CA GLN A 118 -5.32 4.72 -15.95
C GLN A 118 -6.80 4.37 -15.75
N LYS A 119 -7.20 3.10 -15.78
CA LYS A 119 -8.58 2.68 -15.49
C LYS A 119 -8.96 2.86 -14.01
N TYR A 120 -7.98 2.90 -13.10
CA TYR A 120 -8.23 3.04 -11.66
C TYR A 120 -8.38 4.51 -11.25
N LYS A 121 -9.48 5.15 -11.65
CA LYS A 121 -9.73 6.58 -11.36
C LYS A 121 -9.91 6.91 -9.87
N LYS A 122 -10.13 5.91 -9.01
CA LYS A 122 -10.34 6.06 -7.56
C LYS A 122 -9.16 5.57 -6.70
N LEU A 123 -7.98 5.45 -7.32
CA LEU A 123 -6.77 4.97 -6.68
C LEU A 123 -6.38 5.86 -5.49
N ARG A 124 -6.08 5.23 -4.35
CA ARG A 124 -5.64 5.88 -3.10
C ARG A 124 -4.26 5.47 -2.66
N THR A 125 -3.83 4.26 -3.02
CA THR A 125 -2.45 3.80 -2.82
C THR A 125 -1.89 3.33 -4.14
N LEU A 126 -0.71 3.82 -4.48
CA LEU A 126 0.11 3.29 -5.56
C LEU A 126 1.51 3.04 -5.00
N MET A 127 1.93 1.79 -5.01
CA MET A 127 3.30 1.40 -4.68
C MET A 127 3.91 0.74 -5.91
N ILE A 128 5.07 1.23 -6.34
CA ILE A 128 5.79 0.73 -7.50
C ILE A 128 7.19 0.35 -7.03
N TYR A 129 7.51 -0.93 -7.17
CA TYR A 129 8.83 -1.51 -6.95
C TYR A 129 9.30 -2.03 -8.30
N ALA A 130 10.22 -1.33 -8.94
CA ALA A 130 10.67 -1.63 -10.31
C ALA A 130 12.16 -1.32 -10.49
N PRO A 131 12.86 -1.93 -11.46
CA PRO A 131 14.23 -1.58 -11.79
C PRO A 131 14.40 -0.11 -12.17
N ASP A 132 13.47 0.38 -12.99
CA ASP A 132 13.44 1.72 -13.57
C ASP A 132 11.99 2.19 -13.75
N ILE A 133 11.76 3.51 -13.74
CA ILE A 133 10.47 4.13 -14.05
C ILE A 133 10.72 5.22 -15.09
N THR A 134 10.11 5.07 -16.26
CA THR A 134 10.29 6.02 -17.37
C THR A 134 9.57 7.35 -17.10
N ALA A 135 10.07 8.45 -17.66
CA ALA A 135 9.43 9.76 -17.53
C ALA A 135 7.92 9.75 -17.90
N PRO A 136 7.47 9.11 -19.01
CA PRO A 136 6.04 9.01 -19.32
C PRO A 136 5.21 8.28 -18.25
N ALA A 137 5.81 7.31 -17.56
CA ALA A 137 5.14 6.62 -16.45
C ALA A 137 4.99 7.54 -15.22
N LEU A 138 5.94 8.45 -15.01
CA LEU A 138 5.86 9.47 -13.96
C LEU A 138 4.85 10.57 -14.31
N ASP A 139 4.79 11.04 -15.55
CA ASP A 139 3.82 12.04 -16.01
C ASP A 139 2.38 11.57 -15.77
N MET A 140 2.11 10.28 -16.02
CA MET A 140 0.82 9.66 -15.74
C MET A 140 0.43 9.75 -14.25
N LEU A 141 1.39 9.82 -13.32
CA LEU A 141 1.08 9.88 -11.89
C LEU A 141 0.26 11.12 -11.53
N VAL A 142 0.43 12.21 -12.29
CA VAL A 142 -0.31 13.48 -12.11
C VAL A 142 -1.81 13.30 -12.35
N GLU A 143 -2.22 12.30 -13.13
CA GLU A 143 -3.64 12.04 -13.41
C GLU A 143 -4.41 11.48 -12.20
N PHE A 144 -3.72 10.92 -11.20
CA PHE A 144 -4.36 10.26 -10.06
C PHE A 144 -4.71 11.24 -8.92
N LYS A 145 -5.85 11.93 -9.07
CA LYS A 145 -6.36 12.97 -8.14
C LYS A 145 -6.73 12.51 -6.73
N HIS A 146 -6.68 11.21 -6.45
CA HIS A 146 -7.14 10.64 -5.17
C HIS A 146 -6.06 9.88 -4.41
N ILE A 147 -4.82 9.87 -4.91
CA ILE A 147 -3.70 9.23 -4.23
C ILE A 147 -3.46 9.91 -2.88
N ARG A 148 -3.33 9.05 -1.86
CA ARG A 148 -2.98 9.43 -0.48
C ARG A 148 -1.63 8.83 -0.08
N VAL A 149 -1.25 7.72 -0.70
CA VAL A 149 0.03 7.04 -0.51
C VAL A 149 0.64 6.76 -1.87
N LEU A 150 1.80 7.35 -2.13
CA LEU A 150 2.64 7.04 -3.29
C LEU A 150 3.98 6.52 -2.78
N VAL A 151 4.36 5.32 -3.22
CA VAL A 151 5.69 4.76 -2.97
C VAL A 151 6.31 4.45 -4.31
N LEU A 152 7.42 5.12 -4.62
CA LEU A 152 8.25 4.83 -5.78
C LEU A 152 9.58 4.30 -5.26
N LYS A 153 9.84 3.01 -5.51
CA LYS A 153 11.11 2.37 -5.18
C LYS A 153 11.70 1.83 -6.47
N CYS A 154 12.57 2.64 -7.05
CA CYS A 154 13.35 2.32 -8.23
C CYS A 154 14.83 2.48 -7.97
N TYR A 155 15.62 1.65 -8.67
CA TYR A 155 17.06 1.62 -8.51
C TYR A 155 17.75 2.63 -9.42
N LYS A 156 17.02 3.17 -10.42
CA LYS A 156 17.39 4.31 -11.26
C LYS A 156 16.18 5.25 -11.37
N ILE A 157 16.34 6.49 -10.93
CA ILE A 157 15.44 7.61 -11.26
C ILE A 157 16.34 8.60 -11.98
N SER A 158 16.10 8.85 -13.27
CA SER A 158 16.85 9.89 -13.97
C SER A 158 16.30 11.28 -13.64
N GLU A 159 14.97 11.50 -13.70
CA GLU A 159 14.33 12.81 -13.47
C GLU A 159 12.87 12.65 -12.99
N PHE A 160 12.35 13.59 -12.19
CA PHE A 160 10.92 13.67 -11.80
C PHE A 160 10.17 14.64 -12.71
N PRO A 161 8.86 14.46 -12.97
CA PRO A 161 8.07 15.36 -13.80
C PRO A 161 7.94 16.75 -13.16
N GLU A 162 7.98 17.79 -13.99
CA GLU A 162 7.78 19.17 -13.56
C GLU A 162 6.34 19.40 -13.10
N SER A 163 6.17 20.28 -12.10
CA SER A 163 4.94 20.50 -11.31
C SER A 163 3.82 21.22 -12.04
#